data_AF-A0A7Y2P1F7-F1
#
_entry.id   AF-A0A7Y2P1F7-F1
#
_cell.length_a   1.000
_cell.length_b   1.000
_cell.length_c   1.000
_cell.angle_alpha   90.00
_cell.angle_beta   90.00
_cell.angle_gamma   90.00
#
_symmetry.space_group_name_H-M   'P 1'
#
loop_
_entity.id
_entity.type
_entity.pdbx_description
1 polymer ?
#
loop_
_entity_poly.entity_id
_entity_poly.type
_entity_poly.pdbx_seq_one_letter_code
_entity_poly.pdbx_strand_id
1 'polypeptide(L)'
;MAAAKGIACGASIPIIPVPTFEALAYQLSQILPKDTHFAIANKVNKDEAYYAKFTITSDSYIFVDKLNILKLEDLKKSIKGIIVFGNALQNVKFENETGNYFPISPDPLYIAKWAEKFGQERKNSDYDYLEPNYLKNFIVKKRKA
;
A
#
# COMPACT_ATOMS: atom_id res chain seq x y z
N MET A 1 -3.63 13.52 -4.99
CA MET A 1 -4.06 13.26 -6.38
C MET A 1 -4.49 14.54 -7.12
N ALA A 2 -5.34 15.40 -6.55
CA ALA A 2 -5.82 16.63 -7.22
C ALA A 2 -4.69 17.54 -7.76
N ALA A 3 -3.66 17.81 -6.95
CA ALA A 3 -2.51 18.62 -7.38
C ALA A 3 -1.77 18.00 -8.59
N ALA A 4 -1.54 16.67 -8.56
CA ALA A 4 -0.89 15.97 -9.67
C ALA A 4 -1.73 16.06 -10.96
N LYS A 5 -3.06 15.90 -10.86
CA LYS A 5 -3.98 16.11 -12.00
C LYS A 5 -3.90 17.52 -12.56
N GLY A 6 -3.91 18.54 -11.71
CA GLY A 6 -3.82 19.93 -12.15
C GLY A 6 -2.52 20.23 -12.90
N ILE A 7 -1.38 19.79 -12.37
CA ILE A 7 -0.07 19.94 -13.03
C ILE A 7 -0.05 19.20 -14.36
N ALA A 8 -0.47 17.94 -14.38
CA ALA A 8 -0.44 17.11 -15.57
C ALA A 8 -1.37 17.64 -16.67
N CYS A 9 -2.57 18.07 -16.30
CA CYS A 9 -3.53 18.69 -17.21
C CYS A 9 -2.98 20.00 -17.79
N GLY A 10 -2.45 20.89 -16.95
CA GLY A 10 -1.85 22.15 -17.41
C GLY A 10 -0.62 21.97 -18.30
N ALA A 11 0.15 20.90 -18.08
CA ALA A 11 1.34 20.56 -18.88
C ALA A 11 1.06 19.60 -20.04
N SER A 12 -0.17 19.10 -20.20
CA SER A 12 -0.54 18.07 -21.19
C SER A 12 0.33 16.80 -21.13
N ILE A 13 0.66 16.32 -19.93
CA ILE A 13 1.48 15.11 -19.72
C ILE A 13 0.67 14.00 -19.05
N PRO A 14 0.91 12.71 -19.39
CA PRO A 14 0.21 11.60 -18.75
C PRO A 14 0.60 11.44 -17.27
N ILE A 15 -0.29 10.83 -16.50
CA ILE A 15 -0.03 10.38 -15.12
C ILE A 15 0.08 8.87 -15.10
N ILE A 16 1.02 8.34 -14.32
CA ILE A 16 1.09 6.92 -13.97
C ILE A 16 0.56 6.73 -12.55
N PRO A 17 -0.57 6.03 -12.35
CA PRO A 17 -1.06 5.71 -11.01
C PRO A 17 -0.18 4.61 -10.39
N VAL A 18 0.33 4.89 -9.19
CA VAL A 18 1.24 3.99 -8.47
C VAL A 18 0.54 3.43 -7.23
N PRO A 19 0.43 2.11 -7.07
CA PRO A 19 -0.14 1.51 -5.87
C PRO A 19 0.82 1.66 -4.68
N THR A 20 0.35 2.26 -3.60
CA THR A 20 1.18 2.62 -2.43
C THR A 20 1.89 1.42 -1.81
N PHE A 21 1.19 0.29 -1.65
CA PHE A 21 1.75 -0.91 -1.04
C PHE A 21 2.82 -1.56 -1.92
N GLU A 22 2.64 -1.53 -3.23
CA GLU A 22 3.59 -2.05 -4.20
C GLU A 22 4.86 -1.19 -4.27
N ALA A 23 4.72 0.13 -4.28
CA ALA A 23 5.87 1.03 -4.23
C ALA A 23 6.65 0.89 -2.91
N LEU A 24 5.95 0.71 -1.78
CA LEU A 24 6.61 0.47 -0.50
C LEU A 24 7.28 -0.91 -0.44
N ALA A 25 6.63 -1.95 -0.97
CA ALA A 25 7.25 -3.27 -1.09
C ALA A 25 8.51 -3.23 -1.97
N TYR A 26 8.48 -2.46 -3.06
CA TYR A 26 9.64 -2.23 -3.89
C TYR A 26 10.76 -1.51 -3.15
N GLN A 27 10.45 -0.45 -2.41
CA GLN A 27 11.43 0.21 -1.55
C GLN A 27 12.08 -0.77 -0.56
N LEU A 28 11.27 -1.57 0.13
CA LEU A 28 11.74 -2.53 1.11
C LEU A 28 12.58 -3.65 0.48
N SER A 29 12.30 -4.04 -0.76
CA SER A 29 13.13 -5.00 -1.52
C SER A 29 14.56 -4.54 -1.75
N GLN A 30 14.82 -3.23 -1.70
CA GLN A 30 16.16 -2.66 -1.88
C GLN A 30 16.95 -2.53 -0.56
N ILE A 31 16.31 -2.80 0.58
CA ILE A 31 16.88 -2.56 1.92
C ILE A 31 16.99 -3.87 2.70
N LEU A 32 15.95 -4.70 2.63
CA LEU A 32 15.87 -5.94 3.38
C LEU A 32 16.49 -7.11 2.59
N PRO A 33 17.00 -8.15 3.28
CA PRO A 33 17.59 -9.31 2.62
C PRO A 33 16.62 -10.06 1.71
N LYS A 34 17.18 -10.76 0.72
CA LYS A 34 16.44 -11.71 -0.11
C LYS A 34 15.71 -12.74 0.76
N ASP A 35 14.56 -13.20 0.28
CA ASP A 35 13.70 -14.22 0.92
C ASP A 35 13.07 -13.76 2.25
N THR A 36 13.21 -12.46 2.60
CA THR A 36 12.49 -11.87 3.73
C THR A 36 10.99 -11.85 3.46
N HIS A 37 10.22 -12.41 4.38
CA HIS A 37 8.77 -12.31 4.41
C HIS A 37 8.34 -11.14 5.30
N PHE A 38 7.50 -10.27 4.76
CA PHE A 38 6.98 -9.13 5.49
C PHE A 38 5.54 -8.82 5.10
N ALA A 39 4.85 -8.06 5.94
CA ALA A 39 3.56 -7.50 5.64
C ALA A 39 3.59 -5.98 5.68
N ILE A 40 2.70 -5.36 4.92
CA ILE A 40 2.38 -3.95 5.07
C ILE A 40 0.96 -3.89 5.62
N ALA A 41 0.75 -3.13 6.70
CA ALA A 41 -0.53 -2.99 7.36
C ALA A 41 -0.81 -1.54 7.76
N ASN A 42 -1.77 -0.91 7.08
CA ASN A 42 -2.17 0.48 7.33
C ASN A 42 -3.61 0.57 7.81
N LYS A 43 -3.84 1.40 8.83
CA LYS A 43 -5.14 1.56 9.49
C LYS A 43 -6.18 2.14 8.51
N VAL A 44 -7.35 1.48 8.42
CA VAL A 44 -8.52 1.99 7.70
C VAL A 44 -9.41 2.77 8.67
N ASN A 45 -9.72 2.16 9.81
CA ASN A 45 -10.50 2.75 10.89
C ASN A 45 -10.08 2.12 12.23
N LYS A 46 -10.92 2.19 13.28
CA LYS A 46 -10.57 1.65 14.60
C LYS A 46 -10.40 0.12 14.60
N ASP A 47 -11.14 -0.58 13.75
CA ASP A 47 -11.30 -2.03 13.81
C ASP A 47 -10.77 -2.76 12.56
N GLU A 48 -10.44 -2.01 11.50
CA GLU A 48 -10.01 -2.54 10.20
C GLU A 48 -8.68 -1.94 9.73
N ALA A 49 -7.91 -2.73 8.99
CA ALA A 49 -6.67 -2.33 8.34
C ALA A 49 -6.58 -2.84 6.90
N TYR A 50 -5.99 -2.03 6.04
CA TYR A 50 -5.45 -2.46 4.74
C TYR A 50 -4.25 -3.34 5.00
N TYR A 51 -4.21 -4.50 4.35
CA TYR A 51 -3.18 -5.50 4.56
C TYR A 51 -2.75 -6.12 3.24
N ALA A 52 -1.46 -6.39 3.11
CA ALA A 52 -0.92 -7.26 2.08
C ALA A 52 0.37 -7.91 2.60
N LYS A 53 0.70 -9.09 2.06
CA LYS A 53 1.90 -9.84 2.43
C LYS A 53 2.80 -10.04 1.23
N PHE A 54 4.10 -9.91 1.46
CA PHE A 54 5.12 -9.91 0.44
C PHE A 54 6.29 -10.82 0.81
N THR A 55 6.98 -11.29 -0.22
CA THR A 55 8.31 -11.90 -0.10
C THR A 55 9.27 -11.16 -1.01
N ILE A 56 10.46 -10.87 -0.50
CA ILE A 56 11.52 -10.24 -1.28
C ILE A 56 12.17 -11.26 -2.19
N THR A 57 12.26 -10.92 -3.48
CA THR A 57 13.09 -11.61 -4.44
C THR A 57 14.38 -10.82 -4.66
N SER A 58 15.33 -11.34 -5.43
CA SER A 58 16.68 -10.76 -5.58
C SER A 58 16.71 -9.25 -5.87
N ASP A 59 15.73 -8.70 -6.59
CA ASP A 59 15.67 -7.29 -7.01
C ASP A 59 14.24 -6.69 -6.95
N SER A 60 13.30 -7.40 -6.33
CA SER A 60 11.88 -7.06 -6.38
C SER A 60 11.11 -7.73 -5.24
N TYR A 61 9.79 -7.79 -5.37
CA TYR A 61 8.87 -8.45 -4.45
C TYR A 61 7.86 -9.32 -5.20
N ILE A 62 7.31 -10.31 -4.50
CA ILE A 62 6.14 -11.07 -4.93
C ILE A 62 5.04 -10.96 -3.88
N PHE A 63 3.78 -10.94 -4.33
CA PHE A 63 2.63 -11.04 -3.44
C PHE A 63 2.50 -12.46 -2.90
N VAL A 64 2.48 -12.58 -1.57
CA VAL A 64 2.05 -13.79 -0.86
C VAL A 64 0.56 -13.70 -0.54
N ASP A 65 0.10 -12.51 -0.16
CA ASP A 65 -1.32 -12.19 -0.01
C ASP A 65 -1.59 -10.81 -0.62
N LYS A 66 -2.62 -10.71 -1.45
CA LYS A 66 -2.97 -9.50 -2.17
C LYS A 66 -3.57 -8.47 -1.23
N LEU A 67 -3.54 -7.20 -1.66
CA LEU A 67 -4.11 -6.10 -0.91
C LEU A 67 -5.60 -6.36 -0.60
N ASN A 68 -5.92 -6.44 0.68
CA ASN A 68 -7.26 -6.68 1.21
C ASN A 68 -7.50 -5.83 2.47
N ILE A 69 -8.72 -5.93 3.02
CA ILE A 69 -9.08 -5.32 4.30
C ILE A 69 -9.33 -6.43 5.31
N LEU A 70 -8.61 -6.40 6.43
CA LEU A 70 -8.79 -7.34 7.54
C LEU A 70 -9.29 -6.60 8.79
N LYS A 71 -10.09 -7.31 9.59
CA LYS A 71 -10.34 -6.90 10.98
C LYS A 71 -9.06 -7.03 11.78
N LEU A 72 -8.90 -6.19 12.80
CA LEU A 72 -7.69 -6.17 13.62
C LEU A 72 -7.42 -7.52 14.31
N GLU A 73 -8.47 -8.26 14.67
CA GLU A 73 -8.37 -9.61 15.25
C GLU A 73 -7.76 -10.63 14.28
N ASP A 74 -8.16 -10.57 13.01
CA ASP A 74 -7.67 -11.47 11.96
C ASP A 74 -6.29 -11.04 11.44
N LEU A 75 -6.02 -9.74 11.45
CA LEU A 75 -4.69 -9.19 11.18
C LEU A 75 -3.66 -9.78 12.13
N LYS A 76 -3.94 -9.78 13.45
CA LYS A 76 -3.04 -10.33 14.48
C LYS A 76 -2.66 -11.80 14.22
N LYS A 77 -3.59 -12.60 13.72
CA LYS A 77 -3.34 -14.00 13.35
C LYS A 77 -2.45 -14.09 12.11
N SER A 78 -2.72 -13.25 11.11
CA SER A 78 -2.06 -13.26 9.80
C SER A 78 -0.59 -12.81 9.83
N ILE A 79 -0.25 -11.94 10.78
CA ILE A 79 1.10 -11.35 10.92
C ILE A 79 2.00 -12.06 11.92
N LYS A 80 1.56 -13.16 12.52
CA LYS A 80 2.32 -13.83 13.58
C LYS A 80 3.68 -14.28 13.06
N GLY A 81 4.76 -13.77 13.66
CA GLY A 81 6.14 -14.18 13.34
C GLY A 81 6.72 -13.59 12.05
N ILE A 82 6.14 -12.51 11.53
CA ILE A 82 6.71 -11.77 10.38
C ILE A 82 6.90 -10.29 10.70
N ILE A 83 7.76 -9.62 9.94
CA ILE A 83 7.98 -8.17 10.05
C ILE A 83 6.76 -7.45 9.47
N VAL A 84 6.25 -6.42 10.17
CA VAL A 84 5.12 -5.62 9.69
C VAL A 84 5.49 -4.14 9.58
N PHE A 85 5.31 -3.57 8.40
CA PHE A 85 5.48 -2.14 8.15
C PHE A 85 4.12 -1.43 8.13
N GLY A 86 4.05 -0.22 8.67
CA GLY A 86 2.82 0.59 8.62
C GLY A 86 2.37 1.15 9.96
N ASN A 87 1.09 1.48 10.07
CA ASN A 87 0.51 2.10 11.27
C ASN A 87 -0.66 1.33 11.89
N ALA A 88 -1.05 0.18 11.33
CA ALA A 88 -2.18 -0.60 11.86
C ALA A 88 -1.93 -1.12 13.30
N LEU A 89 -0.65 -1.28 13.68
CA LEU A 89 -0.25 -1.91 14.94
C LEU A 89 0.28 -0.94 16.00
N GLN A 90 0.28 0.38 15.76
CA GLN A 90 0.85 1.37 16.70
C GLN A 90 0.30 1.29 18.13
N ASN A 91 -0.96 0.86 18.29
CA ASN A 91 -1.62 0.76 19.59
C ASN A 91 -1.78 -0.69 20.09
N VAL A 92 -1.14 -1.65 19.43
CA VAL A 92 -1.23 -3.06 19.79
C VAL A 92 0.07 -3.48 20.48
N LYS A 93 -0.03 -3.83 21.77
CA LYS A 93 1.07 -4.48 22.48
C LYS A 93 1.18 -5.92 21.98
N PHE A 94 2.25 -6.24 21.26
CA PHE A 94 2.59 -7.62 20.93
C PHE A 94 3.52 -8.16 22.01
N GLU A 95 3.26 -9.40 22.44
CA GLU A 95 4.12 -10.13 23.37
C GLU A 95 5.40 -10.64 22.69
N ASN A 96 5.44 -10.64 21.35
CA ASN A 96 6.52 -11.20 20.53
C ASN A 96 7.04 -10.15 19.51
N GLU A 97 8.23 -10.39 18.96
CA GLU A 97 9.03 -9.55 18.01
C GLU A 97 8.32 -9.06 16.72
N THR A 98 7.02 -9.32 16.58
CA THR A 98 6.14 -8.79 15.55
C THR A 98 5.91 -7.29 15.81
N GLY A 99 6.93 -6.48 15.55
CA GLY A 99 6.93 -5.04 15.73
C GLY A 99 6.26 -4.29 14.58
N ASN A 100 5.86 -3.05 14.86
CA ASN A 100 5.39 -2.11 13.86
C ASN A 100 6.57 -1.26 13.38
N TYR A 101 7.04 -1.49 12.17
CA TYR A 101 8.23 -0.85 11.62
C TYR A 101 7.89 0.31 10.69
N PHE A 102 8.76 1.32 10.69
CA PHE A 102 8.75 2.39 9.70
C PHE A 102 9.56 1.98 8.48
N PRO A 103 9.19 2.43 7.26
CA PRO A 103 8.24 3.51 6.97
C PRO A 103 6.79 3.06 6.73
N ILE A 104 5.83 4.00 6.89
CA ILE A 104 4.38 3.77 6.69
C ILE A 104 3.90 4.06 5.26
N SER A 105 4.73 4.76 4.49
CA SER A 105 4.49 5.19 3.12
C SER A 105 5.79 5.10 2.33
N PRO A 106 5.73 4.83 1.02
CA PRO A 106 6.93 4.85 0.19
C PRO A 106 7.48 6.28 0.10
N ASP A 107 8.80 6.37 0.00
CA ASP A 107 9.48 7.60 -0.38
C ASP A 107 9.14 7.95 -1.85
N PRO A 108 8.92 9.24 -2.20
CA PRO A 108 8.59 9.65 -3.57
C PRO A 108 9.56 9.13 -4.64
N LEU A 109 10.84 8.96 -4.32
CA LEU A 109 11.82 8.37 -5.23
C LEU A 109 11.43 6.94 -5.64
N TYR A 110 10.93 6.14 -4.69
CA TYR A 110 10.52 4.77 -4.98
C TYR A 110 9.16 4.70 -5.66
N ILE A 111 8.30 5.70 -5.47
CA ILE A 111 7.09 5.87 -6.29
C ILE A 111 7.50 6.07 -7.76
N ALA A 112 8.48 6.95 -8.02
CA ALA A 112 8.99 7.20 -9.37
C ALA A 112 9.68 5.97 -9.98
N LYS A 113 10.58 5.31 -9.23
CA LYS A 113 11.26 4.09 -9.70
C LYS A 113 10.27 2.95 -9.96
N TRP A 114 9.24 2.81 -9.14
CA TRP A 114 8.18 1.82 -9.38
C TRP A 114 7.41 2.14 -10.68
N ALA A 115 7.04 3.41 -10.88
CA ALA A 115 6.36 3.85 -12.11
C ALA A 115 7.20 3.60 -13.36
N GLU A 116 8.51 3.81 -13.27
CA GLU A 116 9.46 3.50 -14.34
C GLU A 116 9.55 2.00 -14.61
N LYS A 117 9.77 1.16 -13.58
CA LYS A 117 10.01 -0.28 -13.72
C LYS A 117 8.75 -1.09 -14.07
N PHE A 118 7.59 -0.74 -13.51
CA PHE A 118 6.36 -1.55 -13.61
C PHE A 118 5.15 -0.78 -14.15
N GLY A 119 5.20 0.55 -14.15
CA GLY A 119 4.03 1.40 -14.35
C GLY A 119 3.85 1.94 -15.77
N GLN A 120 4.75 1.67 -16.71
CA GLN A 120 4.69 2.29 -18.05
C GLN A 120 3.39 1.98 -18.80
N GLU A 121 2.87 0.76 -18.65
CA GLU A 121 1.59 0.31 -19.23
C GLU A 121 0.37 0.98 -18.58
N ARG A 122 0.54 1.72 -17.46
CA ARG A 122 -0.53 2.41 -16.73
C ARG A 122 -0.61 3.90 -17.01
N LYS A 123 0.13 4.41 -18.01
CA LYS A 123 0.04 5.82 -18.41
C LYS A 123 -1.40 6.17 -18.77
N ASN A 124 -1.90 7.23 -18.16
CA ASN A 124 -3.25 7.72 -18.39
C ASN A 124 -3.23 9.24 -18.61
N SER A 125 -3.76 9.67 -19.76
CA SER A 125 -3.95 11.09 -20.11
C SER A 125 -5.40 11.55 -19.86
N ASP A 126 -6.30 10.63 -19.55
CA ASP A 126 -7.67 10.93 -19.17
C ASP A 126 -7.73 11.18 -17.66
N TYR A 127 -7.55 12.45 -17.29
CA TYR A 127 -7.43 12.85 -15.90
C TYR A 127 -8.72 12.66 -15.10
N ASP A 128 -9.88 12.64 -15.76
CA ASP A 128 -11.16 12.54 -15.06
C ASP A 128 -11.33 11.14 -14.46
N TYR A 129 -10.91 10.09 -15.18
CA TYR A 129 -10.99 8.70 -14.72
C TYR A 129 -9.84 8.25 -13.81
N LEU A 130 -8.88 9.12 -13.51
CA LEU A 130 -7.84 8.80 -12.54
C LEU A 130 -8.39 8.90 -11.12
N GLU A 131 -8.79 7.78 -10.52
CA GLU A 131 -9.34 7.73 -9.17
C GLU A 131 -8.44 6.97 -8.19
N PRO A 132 -8.54 7.24 -6.87
CA PRO A 132 -7.91 6.40 -5.87
C PRO A 132 -8.50 4.98 -5.94
N ASN A 133 -7.68 3.98 -5.63
CA ASN A 133 -8.17 2.60 -5.54
C ASN A 133 -8.98 2.41 -4.24
N TYR A 134 -10.30 2.44 -4.33
CA TYR A 134 -11.21 2.23 -3.21
C TYR A 134 -11.51 0.73 -3.02
N LEU A 135 -10.95 0.12 -1.98
CA LEU A 135 -11.20 -1.29 -1.63
C LEU A 135 -12.44 -1.49 -0.76
N LYS A 136 -12.94 -0.43 -0.11
CA LYS A 136 -14.13 -0.48 0.74
C LYS A 136 -15.33 0.08 0.00
N ASN A 137 -16.42 -0.67 -0.03
CA ASN A 137 -17.69 -0.15 -0.53
C ASN A 137 -18.23 0.93 0.42
N PHE A 138 -18.52 2.11 -0.11
CA PHE A 138 -19.16 3.18 0.64
C PHE A 138 -20.63 2.80 0.90
N ILE A 139 -20.98 2.54 2.15
CA ILE A 139 -22.38 2.31 2.54
C ILE A 139 -23.04 3.67 2.72
N VAL A 140 -23.78 4.13 1.71
CA VAL A 140 -24.58 5.36 1.81
C VAL A 140 -25.82 5.06 2.65
N LYS A 141 -25.93 5.66 3.85
CA LYS A 141 -27.17 5.59 4.64
C LYS A 141 -28.26 6.36 3.90
N LYS A 142 -29.25 5.66 3.34
CA LYS A 142 -30.49 6.29 2.87
C LYS A 142 -31.20 6.95 4.06
N ARG A 143 -31.42 8.26 4.01
CA ARG A 143 -32.44 8.89 4.84
C ARG A 143 -33.78 8.30 4.41
N LYS A 144 -34.56 7.74 5.35
CA LYS A 144 -35.98 7.52 5.11
C LYS A 144 -36.61 8.90 4.90
N ALA A 145 -37.25 9.07 3.75
CA ALA A 145 -38.13 10.20 3.49
C ALA A 145 -39.35 10.13 4.40
#